data_AF-A0A392QC85-F1
#
_entry.id   AF-A0A392QC85-F1
#
_cell.length_a   1.000
_cell.length_b   1.000
_cell.length_c   1.000
_cell.angle_alpha   90.00
_cell.angle_beta   90.00
_cell.angle_gamma   90.00
#
_symmetry.space_group_name_H-M   'P 1'
#
loop_
_entity.id
_entity.type
_entity.pdbx_description
1 polymer ?
#
loop_
_entity_poly.entity_id
_entity_poly.type
_entity_poly.pdbx_seq_one_letter_code
_entity_poly.pdbx_strand_id
1 'polypeptide(L)' 'MVNDTCQGISFVINNIASYGGDPNRIYLMGQSAGAHISSCALLEQATMESGNGDGVSWSVSQIKAYFGLSGG' A
#
# COMPACT_ATOMS: atom_id res chain seq x y z
N MET A 1 0.63 1.86 13.55
CA MET A 1 1.51 1.08 12.64
C MET A 1 0.83 0.77 11.30
N VAL A 2 -0.32 0.08 11.27
CA VAL A 2 -1.01 -0.24 9.99
C VAL A 2 -1.47 1.04 9.27
N ASN A 3 -2.24 1.90 9.94
CA ASN A 3 -2.66 3.19 9.39
C ASN A 3 -1.47 4.08 8.94
N ASP A 4 -0.36 4.07 9.67
CA ASP A 4 0.85 4.81 9.28
C ASP A 4 1.48 4.21 8.01
N THR A 5 1.43 2.89 7.87
CA THR A 5 1.87 2.18 6.65
C THR A 5 0.97 2.51 5.47
N CYS A 6 -0.36 2.56 5.66
CA CYS A 6 -1.31 3.02 4.63
C CYS A 6 -0.99 4.45 4.17
N GLN A 7 -0.72 5.35 5.11
CA GLN A 7 -0.32 6.73 4.80
C GLN A 7 1.04 6.79 4.08
N GLY A 8 2.00 5.96 4.46
CA GLY A 8 3.28 5.84 3.77
C GLY A 8 3.13 5.36 2.32
N ILE A 9 2.29 4.35 2.09
CA ILE A 9 1.97 3.85 0.74
C ILE A 9 1.27 4.95 -0.08
N SER A 10 0.28 5.63 0.50
CA SER A 10 -0.41 6.76 -0.12
C SER A 10 0.58 7.86 -0.52
N PHE A 11 1.49 8.23 0.37
CA PHE A 11 2.50 9.24 0.09
C PHE A 11 3.37 8.85 -1.12
N VAL A 12 3.88 7.61 -1.15
CA VAL A 12 4.68 7.14 -2.28
C VAL A 12 3.87 7.21 -3.57
N ILE A 13 2.67 6.62 -3.60
CA ILE A 13 1.83 6.58 -4.80
C ILE A 13 1.53 8.00 -5.33
N ASN A 14 1.20 8.93 -4.44
CA ASN A 14 0.79 10.28 -4.82
C ASN A 14 1.97 11.18 -5.26
N ASN A 15 3.21 10.82 -4.90
CA ASN A 15 4.36 11.68 -5.16
C ASN A 15 5.38 11.08 -6.14
N ILE A 16 5.39 9.76 -6.35
CA ILE A 16 6.47 9.09 -7.10
C ILE A 16 6.62 9.57 -8.55
N ALA A 17 5.52 10.04 -9.16
CA ALA A 17 5.53 10.62 -10.52
C ALA A 17 6.47 11.83 -10.64
N SER A 18 6.52 12.67 -9.60
CA SER A 18 7.42 13.84 -9.54
C SER A 18 8.90 13.45 -9.45
N TYR A 19 9.20 12.19 -9.11
CA TYR A 19 10.54 11.62 -9.06
C TYR A 19 10.84 10.73 -10.29
N GLY A 20 9.99 10.75 -11.31
CA GLY A 20 10.15 9.97 -12.55
C GLY A 20 9.74 8.49 -12.44
N GLY A 21 9.11 8.07 -11.33
CA GLY A 21 8.51 6.74 -11.23
C GLY A 21 7.09 6.70 -11.79
N ASP A 22 6.56 5.48 -11.96
CA ASP A 22 5.20 5.27 -12.45
C ASP A 22 4.29 4.85 -11.27
N PRO A 23 3.28 5.66 -10.91
CA PRO A 23 2.36 5.36 -9.81
C PRO A 23 1.51 4.10 -10.05
N ASN A 24 1.52 3.53 -11.26
CA ASN A 24 0.86 2.28 -11.62
C ASN A 24 1.84 1.10 -11.78
N ARG A 25 3.11 1.24 -11.39
CA ARG A 25 4.10 0.15 -11.38
C ARG A 25 4.80 0.08 -10.01
N ILE A 26 4.01 -0.12 -8.97
CA ILE A 26 4.50 -0.22 -7.58
C ILE A 26 4.62 -1.68 -7.15
N TYR A 27 5.72 -2.01 -6.48
CA TYR A 27 5.95 -3.33 -5.89
C TYR A 27 6.19 -3.13 -4.39
N LEU A 28 5.34 -3.72 -3.55
CA LEU A 28 5.43 -3.59 -2.10
C LEU A 28 6.14 -4.82 -1.51
N MET A 29 7.05 -4.60 -0.57
CA MET A 29 7.70 -5.68 0.18
C MET A 29 7.68 -5.33 1.66
N GLY A 30 7.46 -6.34 2.50
CA GLY A 30 7.68 -6.26 3.95
C GLY A 30 8.50 -7.44 4.44
N GLN A 31 9.25 -7.26 5.53
CA GLN A 31 10.04 -8.32 6.16
C GLN A 31 9.72 -8.42 7.65
N SER A 32 9.64 -9.63 8.19
CA SER A 32 9.30 -9.88 9.61
C SER A 32 8.00 -9.15 10.00
N ALA A 33 7.98 -8.39 11.08
CA ALA A 33 6.83 -7.57 11.47
C ALA A 33 6.33 -6.64 10.33
N GLY A 34 7.23 -6.17 9.46
CA GLY A 34 6.87 -5.35 8.31
C GLY A 34 6.03 -6.11 7.27
N ALA A 35 6.23 -7.42 7.11
CA ALA A 35 5.39 -8.24 6.22
C ALA A 35 3.96 -8.36 6.78
N HIS A 36 3.83 -8.62 8.07
CA HIS A 36 2.51 -8.65 8.72
C HIS A 36 1.81 -7.29 8.57
N ILE A 37 2.47 -6.20 8.99
CA ILE A 37 1.89 -4.86 8.99
C ILE A 37 1.50 -4.40 7.57
N SER A 38 2.36 -4.61 6.57
CA SER A 38 2.05 -4.19 5.20
C SER A 38 0.95 -5.04 4.55
N SER A 39 0.82 -6.32 4.92
CA SER A 39 -0.33 -7.13 4.49
C SER A 39 -1.65 -6.63 5.10
N CYS A 40 -1.66 -6.27 6.38
CA CYS A 40 -2.81 -5.64 7.02
C CYS A 40 -3.17 -4.30 6.35
N ALA A 41 -2.17 -3.50 5.98
CA ALA A 41 -2.39 -2.22 5.30
C ALA A 41 -3.07 -2.39 3.94
N LEU A 42 -2.66 -3.40 3.15
CA LEU A 42 -3.32 -3.74 1.88
C LEU A 42 -4.77 -4.18 2.09
N LEU A 43 -5.05 -4.98 3.12
CA LEU A 43 -6.40 -5.46 3.43
C LEU A 43 -7.31 -4.32 3.93
N GLU A 44 -6.79 -3.45 4.79
CA GLU A 44 -7.50 -2.26 5.27
C GLU A 44 -7.84 -1.34 4.10
N GLN A 45 -6.88 -1.10 3.20
CA GLN A 45 -7.09 -0.32 1.98
C GLN A 45 -8.16 -0.94 1.05
N ALA A 46 -8.08 -2.25 0.81
CA ALA A 46 -9.09 -2.96 0.01
C ALA A 46 -10.50 -2.87 0.63
N THR A 47 -10.57 -2.92 1.96
CA THR A 47 -11.83 -2.77 2.70
C THR A 47 -12.40 -1.36 2.52
N MET A 48 -11.56 -0.32 2.64
CA MET A 48 -11.97 1.08 2.40
C MET A 48 -12.45 1.29 0.96
N GLU A 49 -11.75 0.74 -0.03
CA GLU A 49 -12.16 0.78 -1.45
C GLU A 49 -13.47 0.07 -1.74
N SER A 50 -13.77 -1.01 -1.01
CA SER A 50 -15.03 -1.76 -1.18
C SER A 50 -16.26 -1.04 -0.61
N GLY A 51 -16.05 -0.04 0.27
CA GLY A 51 -17.11 0.79 0.83
C GLY A 51 -17.55 1.91 -0.11
N ASN A 52 -17.98 3.06 0.44
CA ASN A 52 -18.42 4.22 -0.34
C ASN A 52 -17.27 4.98 -1.04
N GLY A 53 -16.01 4.55 -0.88
CA GLY A 53 -14.84 5.19 -1.49
C GLY A 53 -14.50 6.58 -0.95
N ASP A 54 -15.29 7.13 -0.02
CA ASP A 54 -15.04 8.42 0.61
C ASP A 54 -13.70 8.38 1.39
N GLY A 55 -12.75 9.22 0.98
CA GLY A 55 -11.46 9.36 1.65
C GLY A 55 -10.33 8.45 1.14
N VAL A 56 -10.56 7.67 0.08
CA VAL A 56 -9.51 6.85 -0.55
C VAL A 56 -8.53 7.72 -1.36
N SER A 57 -7.24 7.69 -0.99
CA SER A 57 -6.19 8.51 -1.63
C SER A 57 -5.25 7.73 -2.56
N TRP A 58 -5.38 6.41 -2.62
CA TRP A 58 -4.63 5.50 -3.50
C TRP A 58 -5.42 4.19 -3.64
N SER A 59 -5.14 3.39 -4.68
CA SER A 59 -5.82 2.11 -4.91
C SER A 59 -4.90 0.90 -4.75
N VAL A 60 -5.40 -0.19 -4.16
CA VAL A 60 -4.69 -1.50 -4.13
C VAL A 60 -4.31 -1.98 -5.53
N SER A 61 -5.07 -1.62 -6.58
CA SER A 61 -4.78 -2.00 -7.97
C SER A 61 -3.48 -1.40 -8.55
N GLN A 62 -2.94 -0.37 -7.90
CA GLN A 62 -1.67 0.26 -8.23
C GLN A 62 -0.46 -0.58 -7.75
N ILE A 63 -0.67 -1.44 -6.76
CA ILE A 63 0.32 -2.41 -6.29
C ILE A 63 0.30 -3.64 -7.22
N LYS A 64 1.39 -3.86 -7.97
CA LYS A 64 1.50 -4.94 -8.96
C LYS A 64 1.96 -6.26 -8.37
N ALA A 65 2.69 -6.23 -7.28
CA ALA A 65 2.97 -7.42 -6.48
C ALA A 65 3.27 -7.02 -5.03
N TYR A 66 3.01 -7.98 -4.14
CA TYR A 66 3.37 -7.91 -2.73
C TYR A 66 4.27 -9.08 -2.35
N PHE A 67 5.38 -8.80 -1.65
CA PHE A 67 6.32 -9.80 -1.16
C PHE A 67 6.42 -9.73 0.37
N GLY A 68 5.83 -10.71 1.05
CA GLY A 68 6.00 -10.90 2.48
C GLY A 68 7.18 -11.83 2.76
N LEU A 69 8.24 -11.31 3.38
CA LEU A 69 9.44 -12.08 3.71
C LEU A 69 9.46 -12.46 5.21
N SER A 70 9.24 -13.73 5.51
CA SER A 70 9.40 -14.29 6.87
C SER A 70 8.63 -13.51 7.95
N GLY A 71 7.44 -13.00 7.63
CA GLY A 71 6.49 -12.47 8.60
C GLY A 71 5.09 -12.94 8.21
N GLY A 72 4.41 -13.57 9.16
CA GLY A 72 3.04 -14.05 9.02
C GLY A 72 2.04 -13.10 9.64
#